data_AF-A0A960KXT1-F1
#
_entry.id   AF-A0A960KXT1-F1
#
_cell.length_a   1.000
_cell.length_b   1.000
_cell.length_c   1.000
_cell.angle_alpha   90.00
_cell.angle_beta   90.00
_cell.angle_gamma   90.00
#
_symmetry.space_group_name_H-M   'P 1'
#
loop_
_entity.id
_entity.type
_entity.pdbx_description
1 polymer ?
#
loop_
_entity_poly.entity_id
_entity_poly.type
_entity_poly.pdbx_seq_one_letter_code
_entity_poly.pdbx_strand_id
1 'polypeptide(L)'
;MEVKWIQVSFKTIRKWALFIILCASLVLGVLYWTRPQGSEEAKNSIAEANAQLREAAEMVHQTQNPQDATFLEMASDALEGAKTAIIENDFQTAIVQSRRSVDFSKKIMDRHKEGAEGSGLVRFDEIIGDVQVRRAEAKNYEPANKKMLLAVGDVIKTSPRSSCRVIFQDGMTTIVSPNSLVTIKESDLPENPSNFVNLRLDTGTLTLRSSELTNKNKPSILTKSGSAMVYHSSEVAVTYSAIQSNTALSVYDGRATAATGTKTQDVLKNQMVIFGDDQSLGNLRDLPPAPKLVRPENFSKVEIQGQEVAVTLGWTAVDPTASYHVELSPNILFTEWIHENEKYFRNQIEYANLKPGVYFWRVSSINNENLEGAPSDTWQFQIGEALVSEMRTVDNKPPKLEVDKVSVHGFIVIITGRTEKTATVQVDGERAIMDLETGKFNFTASMDGQGIHKIHVVATDPAGNRTHKEVSVNIKE
;
A
#
# COMPACT_ATOMS: atom_id res chain seq x y z
N MET A 1 1.43 -59.42 -79.84
CA MET A 1 1.90 -58.49 -78.79
C MET A 1 2.84 -59.27 -77.89
N GLU A 2 4.14 -59.01 -77.97
CA GLU A 2 5.13 -59.64 -77.09
C GLU A 2 5.11 -58.96 -75.71
N VAL A 3 4.84 -59.73 -74.66
CA VAL A 3 4.92 -59.25 -73.28
C VAL A 3 6.36 -59.36 -72.81
N LYS A 4 7.06 -58.22 -72.69
CA LYS A 4 8.39 -58.15 -72.06
C LYS A 4 8.24 -58.27 -70.56
N TRP A 5 8.62 -59.43 -70.02
CA TRP A 5 8.75 -59.64 -68.58
C TRP A 5 10.05 -59.01 -68.08
N ILE A 6 9.94 -58.09 -67.12
CA ILE A 6 11.10 -57.50 -66.44
C ILE A 6 11.28 -58.27 -65.13
N GLN A 7 12.34 -59.08 -65.04
CA GLN A 7 12.73 -59.72 -63.77
C GLN A 7 13.49 -58.70 -62.91
N VAL A 8 12.84 -58.15 -61.90
CA VAL A 8 13.49 -57.28 -60.91
C VAL A 8 13.93 -58.12 -59.72
N SER A 9 15.24 -58.12 -59.44
CA SER A 9 15.82 -58.82 -58.28
C SER A 9 15.23 -58.31 -56.97
N PHE A 10 14.92 -59.23 -56.06
CA PHE A 10 14.40 -58.90 -54.71
C PHE A 10 15.36 -57.99 -53.92
N LYS A 11 16.68 -58.09 -54.16
CA LYS A 11 17.68 -57.17 -53.58
C LYS A 11 17.49 -55.73 -54.09
N THR A 12 17.10 -55.55 -55.34
CA THR A 12 16.85 -54.24 -55.94
C THR A 12 15.57 -53.62 -55.37
N ILE A 13 14.49 -54.40 -55.23
CA ILE A 13 13.24 -53.94 -54.60
C ILE A 13 13.48 -53.51 -53.16
N ARG A 14 14.23 -54.30 -52.37
CA ARG A 14 14.56 -53.96 -50.98
C ARG A 14 15.39 -52.68 -50.86
N LYS A 15 16.32 -52.42 -51.79
CA LYS A 15 17.10 -51.17 -51.81
C LYS A 15 16.21 -49.95 -52.10
N TRP A 16 15.30 -50.06 -53.06
CA TRP A 16 14.33 -49.00 -53.36
C TRP A 16 13.35 -48.76 -52.23
N ALA A 17 12.86 -49.82 -51.57
CA ALA A 17 12.00 -49.69 -50.39
C ALA A 17 12.71 -48.98 -49.23
N LEU A 18 13.96 -49.33 -48.94
CA LEU A 18 14.78 -48.65 -47.93
C LEU A 18 15.05 -47.18 -48.28
N PHE A 19 15.30 -46.90 -49.56
CA PHE A 19 15.49 -45.54 -50.04
C PHE A 19 14.22 -44.68 -49.88
N ILE A 20 13.05 -45.23 -50.19
CA ILE A 20 11.76 -44.55 -50.00
C ILE A 20 11.50 -44.26 -48.52
N ILE A 21 11.75 -45.23 -47.63
CA ILE A 21 11.61 -45.03 -46.18
C ILE A 21 12.56 -43.94 -45.67
N LEU A 22 13.81 -43.95 -46.15
CA LEU A 22 14.79 -42.92 -45.81
C LEU A 22 14.31 -41.53 -46.26
N CYS A 23 13.86 -41.39 -47.52
CA CYS A 23 13.30 -40.14 -48.02
C CYS A 23 12.08 -39.68 -47.22
N ALA A 24 11.15 -40.59 -46.89
CA ALA A 24 9.99 -40.27 -46.07
C ALA A 24 10.38 -39.81 -44.65
N SER A 25 11.36 -40.47 -44.02
CA SER A 25 11.88 -40.08 -42.71
C SER A 25 12.59 -38.72 -42.75
N LEU A 26 13.28 -38.41 -43.84
CA LEU A 26 13.98 -37.14 -44.03
C LEU A 26 12.98 -36.00 -44.28
N VAL A 27 11.92 -36.26 -45.05
CA VAL A 27 10.79 -35.32 -45.22
C VAL A 27 10.07 -35.08 -43.90
N LEU A 28 9.78 -36.13 -43.11
CA LEU A 28 9.18 -35.99 -41.79
C LEU A 28 10.10 -35.25 -40.81
N GLY A 29 11.40 -35.51 -40.86
CA GLY A 29 12.40 -34.81 -40.07
C GLY A 29 12.49 -33.33 -40.43
N VAL A 30 12.49 -32.99 -41.73
CA VAL A 30 12.44 -31.60 -42.20
C VAL A 30 11.13 -30.94 -41.77
N LEU A 31 9.97 -31.57 -41.98
CA LEU A 31 8.68 -31.04 -41.55
C LEU A 31 8.59 -30.82 -40.04
N TYR A 32 9.19 -31.71 -39.24
CA TYR A 32 9.26 -31.56 -37.79
C TYR A 32 10.21 -30.44 -37.37
N TRP A 33 11.35 -30.29 -38.05
CA TRP A 33 12.35 -29.25 -37.75
C TRP A 33 11.95 -27.87 -38.27
N THR A 34 11.15 -27.81 -39.34
CA THR A 34 10.58 -26.57 -39.88
C THR A 34 9.26 -26.16 -39.20
N ARG A 35 8.74 -26.95 -38.25
CA ARG A 35 7.58 -26.52 -37.43
C ARG A 35 8.02 -25.38 -36.53
N PRO A 36 7.38 -24.20 -36.60
CA PRO A 36 7.78 -23.07 -35.78
C PRO A 36 7.58 -23.40 -34.29
N GLN A 37 8.66 -23.34 -33.53
CA GLN A 37 8.66 -23.55 -32.08
C GLN A 37 7.76 -22.50 -31.43
N GLY A 38 6.75 -22.92 -30.65
CA GLY A 38 5.77 -22.03 -30.01
C GLY A 38 4.42 -21.87 -30.72
N SER A 39 4.24 -22.41 -31.94
CA SER A 39 2.97 -22.26 -32.70
C SER A 39 1.77 -22.92 -32.00
N GLU A 40 1.92 -24.11 -31.44
CA GLU A 40 0.84 -24.81 -30.74
C GLU A 40 0.50 -24.14 -29.39
N GLU A 41 1.50 -23.65 -28.68
CA GLU A 41 1.31 -22.92 -27.42
C GLU A 41 0.57 -21.59 -27.65
N ALA A 42 0.91 -20.86 -28.72
CA ALA A 42 0.20 -19.66 -29.13
C ALA A 42 -1.26 -19.95 -29.49
N LYS A 43 -1.54 -21.01 -30.26
CA LYS A 43 -2.92 -21.42 -30.59
C LYS A 43 -3.72 -21.77 -29.35
N ASN A 44 -3.14 -22.53 -28.42
CA ASN A 44 -3.81 -22.89 -27.17
C ASN A 44 -4.11 -21.66 -26.31
N SER A 45 -3.15 -20.73 -26.21
CA SER A 45 -3.33 -19.47 -25.47
C SER A 45 -4.44 -18.60 -26.07
N ILE A 46 -4.51 -18.49 -27.41
CA ILE A 46 -5.59 -17.77 -28.10
C ILE A 46 -6.95 -18.45 -27.88
N ALA A 47 -6.98 -19.78 -27.89
CA ALA A 47 -8.22 -20.53 -27.65
C ALA A 47 -8.76 -20.30 -26.23
N GLU A 48 -7.88 -20.30 -25.22
CA GLU A 48 -8.22 -19.96 -23.84
C GLU A 48 -8.72 -18.51 -23.71
N ALA A 49 -7.97 -17.56 -24.26
CA ALA A 49 -8.34 -16.14 -24.27
C ALA A 49 -9.72 -15.90 -24.89
N ASN A 50 -9.99 -16.54 -26.02
CA ASN A 50 -11.28 -16.44 -26.70
C ASN A 50 -12.43 -17.08 -25.90
N ALA A 51 -12.15 -18.12 -25.12
CA ALA A 51 -13.15 -18.75 -24.24
C ALA A 51 -13.49 -17.83 -23.05
N GLN A 52 -12.47 -17.31 -22.36
CA GLN A 52 -12.67 -16.43 -21.22
C GLN A 52 -13.30 -15.09 -21.61
N LEU A 53 -12.92 -14.52 -22.76
CA LEU A 53 -13.50 -13.28 -23.25
C LEU A 53 -15.01 -13.41 -23.50
N ARG A 54 -15.46 -14.58 -24.00
CA ARG A 54 -16.89 -14.84 -24.20
C ARG A 54 -17.64 -14.91 -22.89
N GLU A 55 -17.11 -15.63 -21.91
CA GLU A 55 -17.70 -15.71 -20.58
C GLU A 55 -17.78 -14.32 -19.92
N ALA A 56 -16.71 -13.53 -20.01
CA ALA A 56 -16.68 -12.15 -19.52
C ALA A 56 -17.70 -11.25 -20.24
N ALA A 57 -17.82 -11.34 -21.58
CA ALA A 57 -18.78 -10.56 -22.36
C ALA A 57 -20.23 -10.82 -21.92
N GLU A 58 -20.58 -12.08 -21.65
CA GLU A 58 -21.90 -12.45 -21.14
C GLU A 58 -22.20 -11.80 -19.79
N MET A 59 -21.19 -11.71 -18.92
CA MET A 59 -21.32 -11.03 -17.62
C MET A 59 -21.54 -9.52 -17.77
N VAL A 60 -20.75 -8.85 -18.62
CA VAL A 60 -20.91 -7.40 -18.88
C VAL A 60 -22.29 -7.04 -19.42
N HIS A 61 -22.83 -7.88 -20.32
CA HIS A 61 -24.18 -7.70 -20.86
C HIS A 61 -25.27 -7.75 -19.79
N GLN A 62 -25.06 -8.47 -18.68
CA GLN A 62 -26.03 -8.61 -17.61
C GLN A 62 -26.00 -7.44 -16.61
N THR A 63 -24.83 -6.85 -16.35
CA THR A 63 -24.66 -5.79 -15.32
C THR A 63 -24.74 -4.37 -15.86
N GLN A 64 -24.48 -4.14 -17.16
CA GLN A 64 -24.40 -2.80 -17.76
C GLN A 64 -23.43 -1.85 -17.01
N ASN A 65 -22.38 -2.40 -16.41
CA ASN A 65 -21.38 -1.64 -15.67
C ASN A 65 -20.35 -1.02 -16.64
N PRO A 66 -20.17 0.31 -16.66
CA PRO A 66 -19.24 0.98 -17.57
C PRO A 66 -17.78 0.51 -17.44
N GLN A 67 -17.33 0.15 -16.24
CA GLN A 67 -15.95 -0.34 -16.03
C GLN A 67 -15.73 -1.73 -16.63
N ASP A 68 -16.74 -2.60 -16.55
CA ASP A 68 -16.65 -3.95 -17.10
C ASP A 68 -16.64 -3.88 -18.64
N ALA A 69 -17.32 -2.89 -19.24
CA ALA A 69 -17.24 -2.60 -20.67
C ALA A 69 -15.84 -2.16 -21.12
N THR A 70 -15.14 -1.33 -20.35
CA THR A 70 -13.76 -0.93 -20.65
C THR A 70 -12.81 -2.12 -20.61
N PHE A 71 -12.90 -2.97 -19.59
CA PHE A 71 -12.08 -4.18 -19.53
C PHE A 71 -12.39 -5.15 -20.68
N LEU A 72 -13.65 -5.21 -21.11
CA LEU A 72 -14.07 -6.05 -22.23
C LEU A 72 -13.47 -5.56 -23.56
N GLU A 73 -13.40 -4.24 -23.75
CA GLU A 73 -12.73 -3.62 -24.89
C GLU A 73 -11.23 -3.93 -24.88
N MET A 74 -10.54 -3.72 -23.76
CA MET A 74 -9.10 -4.04 -23.61
C MET A 74 -8.82 -5.54 -23.84
N ALA A 75 -9.69 -6.42 -23.36
CA ALA A 75 -9.58 -7.86 -23.55
C ALA A 75 -9.79 -8.25 -25.02
N SER A 76 -10.69 -7.57 -25.72
CA SER A 76 -10.97 -7.77 -27.15
C SER A 76 -9.79 -7.29 -28.01
N ASP A 77 -9.26 -6.11 -27.73
CA ASP A 77 -8.09 -5.55 -28.41
C ASP A 77 -6.86 -6.43 -28.26
N ALA A 78 -6.60 -6.92 -27.04
CA ALA A 78 -5.50 -7.84 -26.78
C ALA A 78 -5.68 -9.17 -27.55
N LEU A 79 -6.90 -9.71 -27.63
CA LEU A 79 -7.17 -10.92 -28.42
C LEU A 79 -6.98 -10.69 -29.92
N GLU A 80 -7.35 -9.52 -30.43
CA GLU A 80 -7.13 -9.15 -31.83
C GLU A 80 -5.63 -8.98 -32.13
N GLY A 81 -4.88 -8.35 -31.22
CA GLY A 81 -3.42 -8.30 -31.28
C GLY A 81 -2.78 -9.68 -31.30
N ALA A 82 -3.28 -10.62 -30.49
CA ALA A 82 -2.80 -12.00 -30.48
C ALA A 82 -3.09 -12.74 -31.80
N LYS A 83 -4.29 -12.55 -32.36
CA LYS A 83 -4.68 -13.12 -33.67
C LYS A 83 -3.85 -12.54 -34.82
N THR A 84 -3.47 -11.28 -34.74
CA THR A 84 -2.58 -10.65 -35.73
C THR A 84 -1.17 -11.21 -35.62
N ALA A 85 -0.62 -11.25 -34.42
CA ALA A 85 0.74 -11.74 -34.16
C ALA A 85 0.94 -13.21 -34.60
N ILE A 86 -0.08 -14.08 -34.42
CA ILE A 86 0.03 -15.47 -34.88
C ILE A 86 0.02 -15.61 -36.41
N ILE A 87 -0.66 -14.70 -37.13
CA ILE A 87 -0.62 -14.63 -38.61
C ILE A 87 0.77 -14.20 -39.09
N GLU A 88 1.40 -13.28 -38.34
CA GLU A 88 2.76 -12.78 -38.61
C GLU A 88 3.87 -13.77 -38.19
N ASN A 89 3.51 -14.92 -37.61
CA ASN A 89 4.44 -15.89 -37.01
C ASN A 89 5.24 -15.32 -35.81
N ASP A 90 4.76 -14.26 -35.17
CA ASP A 90 5.28 -13.76 -33.89
C ASP A 90 4.56 -14.46 -32.73
N PHE A 91 5.00 -15.69 -32.45
CA PHE A 91 4.36 -16.54 -31.45
C PHE A 91 4.54 -16.02 -30.01
N GLN A 92 5.63 -15.31 -29.72
CA GLN A 92 5.86 -14.75 -28.39
C GLN A 92 4.89 -13.60 -28.13
N THR A 93 4.73 -12.68 -29.08
CA THR A 93 3.73 -11.61 -28.99
C THR A 93 2.31 -12.19 -28.93
N ALA A 94 2.02 -13.24 -29.72
CA ALA A 94 0.72 -13.91 -29.68
C ALA A 94 0.39 -14.49 -28.28
N ILE A 95 1.37 -15.12 -27.62
CA ILE A 95 1.20 -15.65 -26.26
C ILE A 95 0.98 -14.52 -25.25
N VAL A 96 1.81 -13.47 -25.29
CA VAL A 96 1.72 -12.33 -24.36
C VAL A 96 0.38 -11.60 -24.48
N GLN A 97 -0.06 -11.34 -25.72
CA GLN A 97 -1.34 -10.68 -25.97
C GLN A 97 -2.55 -11.57 -25.61
N SER A 98 -2.44 -12.89 -25.82
CA SER A 98 -3.48 -13.84 -25.37
C SER A 98 -3.62 -13.84 -23.85
N ARG A 99 -2.50 -13.85 -23.11
CA ARG A 99 -2.52 -13.77 -21.64
C ARG A 99 -3.14 -12.46 -21.15
N ARG A 100 -2.80 -11.32 -21.78
CA ARG A 100 -3.45 -10.04 -21.47
C ARG A 100 -4.98 -10.09 -21.65
N SER A 101 -5.46 -10.72 -22.72
CA SER A 101 -6.89 -10.91 -22.94
C SER A 101 -7.54 -11.78 -21.86
N VAL A 102 -6.89 -12.88 -21.47
CA VAL A 102 -7.30 -13.72 -20.33
C VAL A 102 -7.37 -12.91 -19.04
N ASP A 103 -6.35 -12.12 -18.73
CA ASP A 103 -6.27 -11.35 -17.48
C ASP A 103 -7.42 -10.33 -17.38
N PHE A 104 -7.68 -9.56 -18.44
CA PHE A 104 -8.80 -8.62 -18.45
C PHE A 104 -10.16 -9.32 -18.37
N SER A 105 -10.33 -10.45 -19.05
CA SER A 105 -11.55 -11.26 -18.96
C SER A 105 -11.77 -11.77 -17.53
N LYS A 106 -10.70 -12.21 -16.88
CA LYS A 106 -10.73 -12.67 -15.49
C LYS A 106 -11.07 -11.55 -14.51
N LYS A 107 -10.59 -10.32 -14.72
CA LYS A 107 -11.00 -9.16 -13.90
C LYS A 107 -12.52 -8.94 -13.90
N ILE A 108 -13.16 -9.06 -15.07
CA ILE A 108 -14.63 -8.98 -15.18
C ILE A 108 -15.27 -10.10 -14.36
N MET A 109 -14.79 -11.33 -14.51
CA MET A 109 -15.33 -12.49 -13.80
C MET A 109 -15.15 -12.43 -12.28
N ASP A 110 -13.98 -12.00 -11.81
CA ASP A 110 -13.66 -11.89 -10.37
C ASP A 110 -14.54 -10.80 -9.72
N ARG A 111 -14.71 -9.65 -10.39
CA ARG A 111 -15.63 -8.59 -9.96
C ARG A 111 -17.10 -9.04 -9.88
N HIS A 112 -17.50 -9.95 -10.76
CA HIS A 112 -18.84 -10.54 -10.74
C HIS A 112 -18.99 -11.63 -9.66
N LYS A 113 -17.96 -12.44 -9.42
CA LYS A 113 -17.96 -13.51 -8.39
C LYS A 113 -17.94 -12.97 -6.98
N GLU A 114 -17.19 -11.90 -6.74
CA GLU A 114 -17.02 -11.31 -5.40
C GLU A 114 -18.12 -10.27 -5.07
N GLY A 115 -19.04 -10.01 -6.01
CA GLY A 115 -19.85 -8.81 -6.00
C GLY A 115 -18.98 -7.57 -6.22
N ALA A 116 -19.59 -6.43 -6.53
CA ALA A 116 -18.90 -5.16 -6.74
C ALA A 116 -18.09 -4.64 -5.50
N GLU A 117 -17.88 -5.47 -4.48
CA GLU A 117 -17.18 -5.20 -3.23
C GLU A 117 -15.75 -5.82 -3.15
N GLY A 118 -15.30 -6.60 -4.14
CA GLY A 118 -14.10 -7.47 -4.00
C GLY A 118 -12.76 -6.99 -4.57
N SER A 119 -12.71 -6.08 -5.55
CA SER A 119 -11.44 -5.72 -6.21
C SER A 119 -10.71 -4.55 -5.50
N GLY A 120 -9.73 -4.83 -4.64
CA GLY A 120 -8.72 -3.86 -4.20
C GLY A 120 -9.19 -2.84 -3.17
N LEU A 121 -9.69 -3.30 -2.02
CA LEU A 121 -10.24 -2.45 -0.96
C LEU A 121 -9.17 -1.52 -0.36
N VAL A 122 -9.14 -0.27 -0.82
CA VAL A 122 -8.43 0.82 -0.15
C VAL A 122 -9.43 1.64 0.65
N ARG A 123 -9.15 1.86 1.93
CA ARG A 123 -10.05 2.59 2.83
C ARG A 123 -9.33 3.71 3.55
N PHE A 124 -10.05 4.80 3.81
CA PHE A 124 -9.56 5.81 4.73
C PHE A 124 -9.62 5.30 6.17
N ASP A 125 -8.48 5.36 6.84
CA ASP A 125 -8.40 5.14 8.28
C ASP A 125 -8.49 6.46 9.05
N GLU A 126 -7.73 7.46 8.61
CA GLU A 126 -7.71 8.79 9.22
C GLU A 126 -7.83 9.88 8.14
N ILE A 127 -8.62 10.92 8.43
CA ILE A 127 -8.84 12.07 7.54
C ILE A 127 -8.83 13.31 8.43
N ILE A 128 -7.91 14.23 8.17
CA ILE A 128 -7.81 15.50 8.88
C ILE A 128 -7.75 16.64 7.86
N GLY A 129 -8.60 17.66 8.05
CA GLY A 129 -8.70 18.81 7.15
C GLY A 129 -9.45 18.53 5.85
N ASP A 130 -9.21 19.37 4.84
CA ASP A 130 -9.83 19.27 3.52
C ASP A 130 -9.12 18.23 2.64
N VAL A 131 -9.60 17.00 2.73
CA VAL A 131 -9.20 15.88 1.86
C VAL A 131 -10.33 15.61 0.87
N GLN A 132 -9.99 15.57 -0.41
CA GLN A 132 -10.94 15.39 -1.49
C GLN A 132 -10.57 14.17 -2.34
N VAL A 133 -11.59 13.51 -2.89
CA VAL A 133 -11.44 12.36 -3.79
C VAL A 133 -12.09 12.68 -5.12
N ARG A 134 -11.41 12.39 -6.21
CA ARG A 134 -12.02 12.35 -7.54
C ARG A 134 -12.05 10.90 -8.01
N ARG A 135 -13.24 10.39 -8.32
CA ARG A 135 -13.39 9.04 -8.87
C ARG A 135 -12.75 8.93 -10.24
N ALA A 136 -12.26 7.75 -10.62
CA ALA A 136 -11.58 7.50 -11.90
C ALA A 136 -12.24 8.21 -13.09
N GLU A 137 -13.54 7.97 -13.29
CA GLU A 137 -14.37 8.51 -14.39
C GLU A 137 -15.07 9.84 -14.04
N ALA A 138 -14.95 10.32 -12.81
CA ALA A 138 -15.56 11.57 -12.39
C ALA A 138 -14.66 12.75 -12.73
N LYS A 139 -15.29 13.85 -13.16
CA LYS A 139 -14.61 15.13 -13.38
C LYS A 139 -14.42 15.94 -12.09
N ASN A 140 -15.32 15.76 -11.13
CA ASN A 140 -15.38 16.58 -9.93
C ASN A 140 -14.79 15.85 -8.73
N TYR A 141 -14.20 16.63 -7.84
CA TYR A 141 -13.78 16.17 -6.52
C TYR A 141 -14.97 16.20 -5.55
N GLU A 142 -15.06 15.20 -4.70
CA GLU A 142 -15.98 15.10 -3.56
C GLU A 142 -15.20 15.05 -2.24
N PRO A 143 -15.74 15.58 -1.12
CA PRO A 143 -15.10 15.45 0.18
C PRO A 143 -14.90 13.98 0.58
N ALA A 144 -13.69 13.64 1.03
CA ALA A 144 -13.38 12.31 1.53
C ALA A 144 -14.18 11.99 2.80
N ASN A 145 -14.58 10.72 2.97
CA ASN A 145 -15.15 10.24 4.23
C ASN A 145 -14.69 8.82 4.54
N LYS A 146 -14.68 8.45 5.83
CA LYS A 146 -14.18 7.15 6.31
C LYS A 146 -14.98 5.93 5.81
N LYS A 147 -16.16 6.12 5.22
CA LYS A 147 -16.96 5.03 4.62
C LYS A 147 -16.66 4.82 3.14
N MET A 148 -15.93 5.73 2.50
CA MET A 148 -15.55 5.59 1.10
C MET A 148 -14.55 4.45 0.95
N LEU A 149 -14.86 3.57 -0.01
CA LEU A 149 -13.89 2.66 -0.62
C LEU A 149 -13.24 3.40 -1.78
N LEU A 150 -11.93 3.32 -1.91
CA LEU A 150 -11.20 3.86 -3.05
C LEU A 150 -10.82 2.72 -3.99
N ALA A 151 -10.94 2.99 -5.29
CA ALA A 151 -10.64 2.04 -6.35
C ALA A 151 -9.47 2.53 -7.22
N VAL A 152 -8.97 1.64 -8.08
CA VAL A 152 -8.01 2.01 -9.13
C VAL A 152 -8.55 3.16 -9.96
N GLY A 153 -7.70 4.16 -10.21
CA GLY A 153 -8.01 5.39 -10.93
C GLY A 153 -8.52 6.53 -10.04
N ASP A 154 -8.95 6.25 -8.81
CA ASP A 154 -9.34 7.29 -7.87
C ASP A 154 -8.13 8.14 -7.48
N VAL A 155 -8.38 9.44 -7.31
CA VAL A 155 -7.37 10.44 -6.98
C VAL A 155 -7.69 11.07 -5.64
N ILE A 156 -6.75 10.99 -4.71
CA ILE A 156 -6.77 11.65 -3.42
C ILE A 156 -6.02 12.98 -3.54
N LYS A 157 -6.65 14.06 -3.08
CA LYS A 157 -6.08 15.39 -3.00
C LYS A 157 -6.12 15.88 -1.56
N THR A 158 -4.99 16.35 -1.06
CA THR A 158 -4.87 17.01 0.25
C THR A 158 -4.53 18.49 0.06
N SER A 159 -5.36 19.37 0.61
CA SER A 159 -5.13 20.82 0.73
C SER A 159 -4.05 21.15 1.78
N PRO A 160 -3.63 22.43 1.94
CA PRO A 160 -2.79 22.84 3.07
C PRO A 160 -3.43 22.44 4.42
N ARG A 161 -2.61 22.06 5.39
CA ARG A 161 -3.06 21.59 6.73
C ARG A 161 -4.07 20.45 6.68
N SER A 162 -3.97 19.60 5.67
CA SER A 162 -4.77 18.38 5.56
C SER A 162 -3.90 17.18 5.27
N SER A 163 -4.33 16.01 5.74
CA SER A 163 -3.66 14.74 5.48
C SER A 163 -4.67 13.62 5.67
N CYS A 164 -4.39 12.48 5.05
CA CYS A 164 -5.12 11.27 5.31
C CYS A 164 -4.20 10.07 5.38
N ARG A 165 -4.61 9.08 6.16
CA ARG A 165 -4.05 7.73 6.13
C ARG A 165 -5.03 6.79 5.47
N VAL A 166 -4.54 6.04 4.49
CA VAL A 166 -5.29 4.97 3.83
C VAL A 166 -4.65 3.62 4.13
N ILE A 167 -5.49 2.59 4.22
CA ILE A 167 -5.09 1.20 4.47
C ILE A 167 -5.58 0.34 3.31
N PHE A 168 -4.71 -0.54 2.86
CA PHE A 168 -4.95 -1.50 1.79
C PHE A 168 -5.31 -2.86 2.37
N GLN A 169 -6.01 -3.68 1.60
CA GLN A 169 -6.45 -5.01 2.03
C GLN A 169 -5.31 -5.92 2.49
N ASP A 170 -4.11 -5.76 1.92
CA ASP A 170 -2.88 -6.48 2.24
C ASP A 170 -2.16 -5.94 3.49
N GLY A 171 -2.73 -4.94 4.16
CA GLY A 171 -2.15 -4.31 5.34
C GLY A 171 -1.12 -3.22 5.06
N MET A 172 -0.80 -2.96 3.79
CA MET A 172 -0.03 -1.78 3.42
C MET A 172 -0.76 -0.52 3.92
N THR A 173 -0.01 0.45 4.44
CA THR A 173 -0.57 1.73 4.85
C THR A 173 0.14 2.87 4.13
N THR A 174 -0.58 3.96 3.91
CA THR A 174 -0.03 5.12 3.22
C THR A 174 -0.56 6.41 3.85
N ILE A 175 0.35 7.34 4.14
CA ILE A 175 0.03 8.70 4.60
C ILE A 175 0.25 9.65 3.43
N VAL A 176 -0.82 10.33 3.03
CA VAL A 176 -0.79 11.40 2.02
C VAL A 176 -0.60 12.72 2.76
N SER A 177 0.60 13.30 2.67
CA SER A 177 0.96 14.54 3.38
C SER A 177 0.22 15.75 2.81
N PRO A 178 0.23 16.92 3.48
CA PRO A 178 -0.37 18.14 2.94
C PRO A 178 0.13 18.51 1.54
N ASN A 179 -0.71 19.17 0.75
CA ASN A 179 -0.40 19.62 -0.61
C ASN A 179 0.01 18.49 -1.56
N SER A 180 -0.63 17.33 -1.44
CA SER A 180 -0.30 16.15 -2.24
C SER A 180 -1.45 15.73 -3.14
N LEU A 181 -1.08 15.12 -4.27
CA LEU A 181 -2.01 14.54 -5.22
C LEU A 181 -1.56 13.13 -5.56
N VAL A 182 -2.39 12.14 -5.19
CA VAL A 182 -2.06 10.72 -5.28
C VAL A 182 -3.15 9.99 -6.06
N THR A 183 -2.77 9.27 -7.09
CA THR A 183 -3.66 8.40 -7.86
C THR A 183 -3.41 6.94 -7.52
N ILE A 184 -4.47 6.19 -7.23
CA ILE A 184 -4.41 4.73 -7.07
C ILE A 184 -4.27 4.10 -8.46
N LYS A 185 -3.25 3.27 -8.66
CA LYS A 185 -2.96 2.60 -9.93
C LYS A 185 -2.92 1.08 -9.71
N GLU A 186 -3.31 0.35 -10.74
CA GLU A 186 -3.07 -1.09 -10.78
C GLU A 186 -1.59 -1.36 -11.12
N SER A 187 -1.09 -2.56 -10.81
CA SER A 187 0.21 -2.98 -11.32
C SER A 187 0.13 -3.51 -12.74
N ASP A 188 1.16 -3.20 -13.53
CA ASP A 188 1.34 -3.68 -14.89
C ASP A 188 1.97 -5.09 -14.94
N LEU A 189 2.21 -5.74 -13.80
CA LEU A 189 2.86 -7.05 -13.74
C LEU A 189 1.87 -8.20 -14.05
N PRO A 190 2.11 -8.99 -15.11
CA PRO A 190 1.17 -10.00 -15.60
C PRO A 190 1.08 -11.27 -14.74
N GLU A 191 1.99 -11.49 -13.78
CA GLU A 191 2.02 -12.76 -13.03
C GLU A 191 0.97 -12.87 -11.92
N ASN A 192 0.34 -11.77 -11.48
CA ASN A 192 -0.77 -11.83 -10.51
C ASN A 192 -1.59 -10.52 -10.42
N PRO A 193 -2.35 -10.13 -11.45
CA PRO A 193 -2.98 -8.80 -11.56
C PRO A 193 -3.96 -8.41 -10.43
N SER A 194 -4.37 -9.35 -9.58
CA SER A 194 -5.49 -9.16 -8.63
C SER A 194 -5.14 -8.44 -7.32
N ASN A 195 -3.85 -8.28 -6.94
CA ASN A 195 -3.47 -7.84 -5.58
C ASN A 195 -2.43 -6.70 -5.52
N PHE A 196 -2.20 -5.97 -6.60
CA PHE A 196 -1.20 -4.91 -6.60
C PHE A 196 -1.80 -3.52 -6.75
N VAL A 197 -1.44 -2.62 -5.83
CA VAL A 197 -1.64 -1.19 -6.03
C VAL A 197 -0.29 -0.49 -6.21
N ASN A 198 -0.08 0.10 -7.38
CA ASN A 198 0.90 1.15 -7.57
C ASN A 198 0.28 2.48 -7.13
N LEU A 199 1.08 3.39 -6.61
CA LEU A 199 0.61 4.73 -6.24
C LEU A 199 1.32 5.74 -7.11
N ARG A 200 0.58 6.56 -7.84
CA ARG A 200 1.17 7.65 -8.60
C ARG A 200 1.09 8.93 -7.78
N LEU A 201 2.24 9.52 -7.49
CA LEU A 201 2.38 10.80 -6.81
C LEU A 201 2.67 11.89 -7.86
N ASP A 202 1.68 12.74 -8.11
CA ASP A 202 1.79 13.82 -9.10
C ASP A 202 2.37 15.11 -8.49
N THR A 203 2.27 15.30 -7.18
CA THR A 203 2.94 16.36 -6.41
C THR A 203 2.84 16.05 -4.91
N GLY A 204 3.78 16.58 -4.12
CA GLY A 204 3.74 16.52 -2.66
C GLY A 204 4.54 15.36 -2.09
N THR A 205 4.10 14.81 -0.96
CA THR A 205 4.81 13.74 -0.24
C THR A 205 3.87 12.59 0.10
N LEU A 206 4.38 11.38 -0.08
CA LEU A 206 3.70 10.13 0.24
C LEU A 206 4.60 9.28 1.13
N THR A 207 4.11 8.91 2.30
CA THR A 207 4.79 7.90 3.15
C THR A 207 4.08 6.58 2.98
N LEU A 208 4.82 5.51 2.68
CA LEU A 208 4.30 4.15 2.51
C LEU A 208 5.00 3.22 3.48
N ARG A 209 4.20 2.43 4.21
CA ARG A 209 4.68 1.31 5.02
C ARG A 209 4.11 0.01 4.44
N SER A 210 5.00 -0.88 4.01
CA SER A 210 4.64 -2.19 3.45
C SER A 210 4.48 -3.23 4.57
N SER A 211 3.55 -4.17 4.40
CA SER A 211 3.31 -5.28 5.36
C SER A 211 4.20 -6.49 5.05
N GLU A 212 4.31 -7.46 5.95
CA GLU A 212 5.04 -8.72 5.67
C GLU A 212 4.39 -9.54 4.53
N LEU A 213 3.11 -9.33 4.29
CA LEU A 213 2.33 -9.99 3.24
C LEU A 213 2.71 -9.52 1.83
N THR A 214 3.37 -8.36 1.73
CA THR A 214 3.97 -7.86 0.49
C THR A 214 5.24 -8.65 0.08
N ASN A 215 5.64 -9.71 0.81
CA ASN A 215 6.76 -10.58 0.41
C ASN A 215 6.63 -11.16 -1.02
N LYS A 216 5.40 -11.37 -1.50
CA LYS A 216 5.13 -11.79 -2.89
C LYS A 216 5.04 -10.60 -3.86
N ASN A 217 4.78 -9.40 -3.35
CA ASN A 217 4.34 -8.24 -4.13
C ASN A 217 5.07 -6.95 -3.70
N LYS A 218 5.88 -6.33 -4.55
CA LYS A 218 6.56 -5.07 -4.22
C LYS A 218 5.74 -3.85 -4.68
N PRO A 219 5.05 -3.12 -3.79
CA PRO A 219 4.32 -1.92 -4.19
C PRO A 219 5.29 -0.86 -4.73
N SER A 220 4.83 -0.10 -5.73
CA SER A 220 5.66 0.96 -6.33
C SER A 220 4.98 2.33 -6.22
N ILE A 221 5.77 3.33 -5.85
CA ILE A 221 5.37 4.74 -5.94
C ILE A 221 5.95 5.30 -7.23
N LEU A 222 5.09 5.78 -8.13
CA LEU A 222 5.42 6.34 -9.43
C LEU A 222 5.37 7.86 -9.36
N THR A 223 6.42 8.52 -9.82
CA THR A 223 6.46 9.97 -10.02
C THR A 223 6.78 10.28 -11.47
N LYS A 224 6.87 11.56 -11.84
CA LYS A 224 7.37 11.94 -13.16
C LYS A 224 8.85 11.61 -13.34
N SER A 225 9.64 11.67 -12.26
CA SER A 225 11.09 11.46 -12.31
C SER A 225 11.49 9.98 -12.36
N GLY A 226 10.61 9.07 -11.97
CA GLY A 226 10.90 7.64 -11.92
C GLY A 226 9.95 6.86 -11.01
N SER A 227 10.42 5.73 -10.50
CA SER A 227 9.67 4.90 -9.55
C SER A 227 10.51 4.52 -8.33
N ALA A 228 9.83 4.32 -7.21
CA ALA A 228 10.36 3.72 -6.01
C ALA A 228 9.63 2.40 -5.74
N MET A 229 10.32 1.29 -5.95
CA MET A 229 9.81 -0.05 -5.66
C MET A 229 10.15 -0.41 -4.22
N VAL A 230 9.13 -0.62 -3.39
CA VAL A 230 9.28 -0.81 -1.95
C VAL A 230 9.22 -2.29 -1.62
N TYR A 231 10.17 -2.79 -0.82
CA TYR A 231 10.17 -4.18 -0.38
C TYR A 231 9.24 -4.35 0.82
N HIS A 232 8.94 -5.59 1.19
CA HIS A 232 8.22 -5.89 2.43
C HIS A 232 8.92 -5.34 3.67
N SER A 233 8.15 -5.16 4.75
CA SER A 233 8.65 -4.71 6.04
C SER A 233 9.52 -3.44 5.92
N SER A 234 9.11 -2.52 5.05
CA SER A 234 9.86 -1.30 4.74
C SER A 234 8.96 -0.08 4.89
N GLU A 235 9.58 1.03 5.27
CA GLU A 235 8.92 2.33 5.38
C GLU A 235 9.71 3.37 4.58
N VAL A 236 9.03 4.03 3.66
CA VAL A 236 9.64 5.02 2.77
C VAL A 236 8.82 6.29 2.70
N ALA A 237 9.49 7.42 2.54
CA ALA A 237 8.88 8.67 2.12
C ALA A 237 9.35 9.02 0.71
N VAL A 238 8.39 9.32 -0.16
CA VAL A 238 8.64 9.80 -1.52
C VAL A 238 8.07 11.20 -1.65
N THR A 239 8.94 12.17 -1.97
CA THR A 239 8.55 13.55 -2.22
C THR A 239 8.81 13.88 -3.68
N TYR A 240 7.80 14.33 -4.40
CA TYR A 240 7.94 14.85 -5.76
C TYR A 240 7.64 16.35 -5.80
N SER A 241 8.59 17.11 -6.33
CA SER A 241 8.49 18.56 -6.49
C SER A 241 8.49 18.93 -7.96
N ALA A 242 7.35 19.37 -8.48
CA ALA A 242 7.25 19.90 -9.84
C ALA A 242 8.12 21.15 -10.06
N ILE A 243 8.37 21.92 -8.99
CA ILE A 243 9.22 23.13 -9.05
C ILE A 243 10.68 22.73 -9.21
N GLN A 244 11.16 21.75 -8.44
CA GLN A 244 12.54 21.28 -8.52
C GLN A 244 12.74 20.22 -9.62
N SER A 245 11.65 19.75 -10.24
CA SER A 245 11.64 18.70 -11.27
C SER A 245 12.38 17.43 -10.84
N ASN A 246 12.20 17.05 -9.58
CA ASN A 246 12.89 15.91 -8.98
C ASN A 246 11.99 15.15 -7.99
N THR A 247 12.41 13.93 -7.72
CA THR A 247 11.88 13.06 -6.67
C THR A 247 12.97 12.77 -5.66
N ALA A 248 12.67 12.93 -4.37
CA ALA A 248 13.47 12.41 -3.27
C ALA A 248 12.82 11.12 -2.75
N LEU A 249 13.58 10.04 -2.71
CA LEU A 249 13.22 8.80 -2.04
C LEU A 249 14.07 8.68 -0.77
N SER A 250 13.41 8.66 0.38
CA SER A 250 14.01 8.42 1.70
C SER A 250 13.51 7.09 2.25
N VAL A 251 14.42 6.22 2.67
CA VAL A 251 14.09 4.92 3.26
C VAL A 251 14.32 4.99 4.77
N TYR A 252 13.24 4.97 5.53
CA TYR A 252 13.25 5.06 6.99
C TYR A 252 13.44 3.69 7.65
N ASP A 253 12.89 2.64 7.04
CA ASP A 253 13.13 1.27 7.45
C ASP A 253 13.12 0.31 6.26
N GLY A 254 13.79 -0.83 6.40
CA GLY A 254 13.89 -1.83 5.34
C GLY A 254 14.70 -1.36 4.13
N ARG A 255 14.13 -1.49 2.92
CA ARG A 255 14.78 -1.12 1.66
C ARG A 255 13.80 -0.78 0.54
N ALA A 256 14.26 0.01 -0.42
CA ALA A 256 13.57 0.25 -1.68
C ALA A 256 14.56 0.32 -2.85
N THR A 257 14.07 0.16 -4.07
CA THR A 257 14.85 0.38 -5.29
C THR A 257 14.29 1.61 -6.01
N ALA A 258 15.12 2.64 -6.20
CA ALA A 258 14.82 3.75 -7.09
C ALA A 258 15.13 3.34 -8.53
N ALA A 259 14.26 3.69 -9.47
CA ALA A 259 14.47 3.48 -10.90
C ALA A 259 14.15 4.75 -11.69
N THR A 260 15.05 5.14 -12.58
CA THR A 260 14.85 6.27 -13.51
C THR A 260 15.50 5.98 -14.86
N GLY A 261 14.71 6.02 -15.93
CA GLY A 261 15.13 5.53 -17.24
C GLY A 261 15.58 4.06 -17.16
N THR A 262 16.84 3.78 -17.50
CA THR A 262 17.47 2.46 -17.40
C THR A 262 18.31 2.27 -16.13
N LYS A 263 18.43 3.30 -15.29
CA LYS A 263 19.25 3.27 -14.08
C LYS A 263 18.41 2.79 -12.90
N THR A 264 19.04 2.00 -12.03
CA THR A 264 18.45 1.56 -10.77
C THR A 264 19.45 1.77 -9.63
N GLN A 265 18.93 2.04 -8.43
CA GLN A 265 19.71 2.18 -7.22
C GLN A 265 18.94 1.61 -6.04
N ASP A 266 19.53 0.62 -5.36
CA ASP A 266 19.02 0.16 -4.08
C ASP A 266 19.32 1.20 -3.00
N VAL A 267 18.32 1.50 -2.20
CA VAL A 267 18.35 2.46 -1.10
C VAL A 267 18.00 1.71 0.17
N LEU A 268 18.91 1.72 1.15
CA LEU A 268 18.74 1.00 2.40
C LEU A 268 18.21 1.92 3.49
N LYS A 269 17.81 1.32 4.63
CA LYS A 269 17.46 2.04 5.86
C LYS A 269 18.42 3.20 6.15
N ASN A 270 17.84 4.34 6.51
CA ASN A 270 18.54 5.59 6.79
C ASN A 270 19.36 6.11 5.60
N GLN A 271 18.89 5.86 4.38
CA GLN A 271 19.48 6.44 3.18
C GLN A 271 18.43 7.14 2.35
N MET A 272 18.89 8.08 1.54
CA MET A 272 18.08 8.71 0.52
C MET A 272 18.80 8.81 -0.81
N VAL A 273 18.01 8.98 -1.87
CA VAL A 273 18.49 9.30 -3.21
C VAL A 273 17.54 10.33 -3.84
N ILE A 274 18.09 11.19 -4.70
CA ILE A 274 17.31 12.12 -5.52
C ILE A 274 17.47 11.72 -6.98
N PHE A 275 16.38 11.69 -7.73
CA PHE A 275 16.39 11.48 -9.17
C PHE A 275 15.49 12.50 -9.87
N GLY A 276 15.96 13.01 -11.02
CA GLY A 276 15.34 14.11 -11.75
C GLY A 276 14.45 13.65 -12.91
N ASP A 277 13.58 14.54 -13.37
CA ASP A 277 12.75 14.33 -14.57
C ASP A 277 13.58 14.12 -15.85
N ASP A 278 14.85 14.53 -15.83
CA ASP A 278 15.86 14.34 -16.87
C ASP A 278 16.55 12.97 -16.81
N GLN A 279 16.05 12.05 -15.99
CA GLN A 279 16.65 10.73 -15.74
C GLN A 279 18.05 10.79 -15.10
N SER A 280 18.36 11.91 -14.43
CA SER A 280 19.48 11.99 -13.50
C SER A 280 19.20 11.13 -12.27
N LEU A 281 20.25 10.48 -11.75
CA LEU A 281 20.21 9.70 -10.52
C LEU A 281 21.39 10.17 -9.67
N GLY A 282 21.07 10.80 -8.54
CA GLY A 282 22.06 11.29 -7.59
C GLY A 282 22.74 10.15 -6.82
N ASN A 283 23.79 10.50 -6.07
CA ASN A 283 24.45 9.58 -5.16
C ASN A 283 23.55 9.30 -3.93
N LEU A 284 23.74 8.13 -3.32
CA LEU A 284 23.17 7.84 -2.00
C LEU A 284 23.71 8.82 -0.97
N ARG A 285 22.85 9.24 -0.05
CA ARG A 285 23.20 10.06 1.11
C ARG A 285 22.61 9.45 2.35
N ASP A 286 23.36 9.51 3.45
CA ASP A 286 22.92 8.96 4.73
C ASP A 286 22.02 9.96 5.47
N LEU A 287 20.93 9.43 6.01
CA LEU A 287 20.01 10.11 6.90
C LEU A 287 20.38 9.77 8.35
N PRO A 288 20.25 10.71 9.30
CA PRO A 288 20.40 10.37 10.71
C PRO A 288 19.27 9.41 11.16
N PRO A 289 19.53 8.48 12.09
CA PRO A 289 18.48 7.62 12.64
C PRO A 289 17.48 8.42 13.49
N ALA A 290 16.28 7.88 13.66
CA ALA A 290 15.27 8.47 14.53
C ALA A 290 15.71 8.47 16.02
N PRO A 291 15.54 9.59 16.75
CA PRO A 291 15.71 9.62 18.21
C PRO A 291 14.73 8.71 18.94
N LYS A 292 15.14 8.17 20.09
CA LYS A 292 14.22 7.49 21.02
C LYS A 292 13.60 8.52 21.96
N LEU A 293 12.28 8.51 22.04
CA LEU A 293 11.54 9.36 22.97
C LEU A 293 11.73 8.85 24.42
N VAL A 294 11.80 9.79 25.37
CA VAL A 294 12.07 9.51 26.78
C VAL A 294 10.95 10.02 27.67
N ARG A 295 10.47 11.25 27.44
CA ARG A 295 9.41 11.86 28.24
C ARG A 295 8.65 12.94 27.47
N PRO A 296 7.39 13.23 27.82
CA PRO A 296 6.55 12.46 28.73
C PRO A 296 6.30 11.07 28.17
N GLU A 297 6.10 10.04 29.01
CA GLU A 297 5.87 8.67 28.52
C GLU A 297 4.68 8.60 27.57
N ASN A 298 4.73 7.67 26.62
CA ASN A 298 3.62 7.46 25.71
C ASN A 298 2.33 7.17 26.50
N PHE A 299 1.26 7.87 26.13
CA PHE A 299 -0.06 7.84 26.74
C PHE A 299 -0.17 8.38 28.18
N SER A 300 0.86 9.06 28.69
CA SER A 300 0.84 9.65 30.03
C SER A 300 -0.19 10.78 30.19
N LYS A 301 -0.56 11.06 31.45
CA LYS A 301 -1.37 12.20 31.85
C LYS A 301 -0.49 13.18 32.61
N VAL A 302 -0.55 14.45 32.23
CA VAL A 302 0.10 15.56 32.93
C VAL A 302 -0.99 16.33 33.67
N GLU A 303 -0.84 16.44 34.99
CA GLU A 303 -1.76 17.20 35.84
C GLU A 303 -1.42 18.69 35.84
N ILE A 304 -2.45 19.54 35.85
CA ILE A 304 -2.26 20.99 36.03
C ILE A 304 -2.00 21.29 37.51
N GLN A 305 -0.76 21.67 37.84
CA GLN A 305 -0.42 22.14 39.19
C GLN A 305 -0.60 23.67 39.25
N GLY A 306 -1.77 24.13 39.70
CA GLY A 306 -2.06 25.57 39.84
C GLY A 306 -2.59 26.19 38.53
N GLN A 307 -2.04 27.34 38.11
CA GLN A 307 -2.47 28.05 36.89
C GLN A 307 -1.60 27.76 35.65
N GLU A 308 -0.41 27.15 35.81
CA GLU A 308 0.52 26.91 34.71
C GLU A 308 0.86 25.42 34.58
N VAL A 309 0.80 24.90 33.36
CA VAL A 309 1.28 23.56 33.01
C VAL A 309 2.55 23.72 32.19
N ALA A 310 3.65 23.13 32.68
CA ALA A 310 4.87 22.96 31.91
C ALA A 310 5.05 21.48 31.57
N VAL A 311 5.24 21.18 30.29
CA VAL A 311 5.54 19.84 29.79
C VAL A 311 6.93 19.84 29.18
N THR A 312 7.83 19.02 29.70
CA THR A 312 9.15 18.79 29.10
C THR A 312 9.09 17.59 28.17
N LEU A 313 9.26 17.82 26.87
CA LEU A 313 9.56 16.77 25.91
C LEU A 313 11.05 16.47 25.95
N GLY A 314 11.43 15.19 25.97
CA GLY A 314 12.82 14.75 26.02
C GLY A 314 13.07 13.48 25.22
N TRP A 315 14.22 13.42 24.56
CA TRP A 315 14.63 12.32 23.69
C TRP A 315 16.13 12.03 23.82
N THR A 316 16.58 10.93 23.23
CA THR A 316 18.01 10.57 23.17
C THR A 316 18.75 11.42 22.15
N ALA A 317 19.95 11.88 22.47
CA ALA A 317 20.82 12.50 21.48
C ALA A 317 21.30 11.46 20.44
N VAL A 318 21.23 11.80 19.15
CA VAL A 318 21.65 10.92 18.05
C VAL A 318 23.13 11.11 17.70
N ASP A 319 23.57 12.36 17.56
CA ASP A 319 24.97 12.73 17.33
C ASP A 319 25.23 14.12 17.97
N PRO A 320 26.47 14.46 18.39
CA PRO A 320 26.79 15.77 18.99
C PRO A 320 26.54 16.97 18.07
N THR A 321 26.52 16.77 16.76
CA THR A 321 26.29 17.81 15.75
C THR A 321 24.86 17.82 15.21
N ALA A 322 24.04 16.85 15.61
CA ALA A 322 22.66 16.77 15.17
C ALA A 322 21.82 17.94 15.73
N SER A 323 20.96 18.48 14.87
CA SER A 323 19.81 19.26 15.31
C SER A 323 18.55 18.39 15.20
N TYR A 324 17.45 18.88 15.75
CA TYR A 324 16.19 18.13 15.82
C TYR A 324 15.06 18.98 15.27
N HIS A 325 14.20 18.33 14.48
CA HIS A 325 12.87 18.81 14.18
C HIS A 325 11.92 18.25 15.23
N VAL A 326 11.35 19.12 16.06
CA VAL A 326 10.41 18.73 17.12
C VAL A 326 9.02 19.20 16.74
N GLU A 327 8.09 18.25 16.66
CA GLU A 327 6.70 18.53 16.29
C GLU A 327 5.78 18.21 17.47
N LEU A 328 4.94 19.18 17.85
CA LEU A 328 3.87 19.02 18.82
C LEU A 328 2.54 19.42 18.17
N SER A 329 1.60 18.50 18.10
CA SER A 329 0.34 18.64 17.36
C SER A 329 -0.87 18.22 18.20
N PRO A 330 -2.06 18.79 17.96
CA PRO A 330 -3.31 18.26 18.52
C PRO A 330 -3.83 17.05 17.73
N ASN A 331 -3.18 16.66 16.63
CA ASN A 331 -3.63 15.57 15.78
C ASN A 331 -2.49 14.62 15.35
N ILE A 332 -2.84 13.36 15.11
CA ILE A 332 -1.87 12.28 14.87
C ILE A 332 -1.16 12.37 13.51
N LEU A 333 -1.73 13.10 12.54
CA LEU A 333 -1.12 13.29 11.21
C LEU A 333 -0.31 14.58 11.10
N PHE A 334 -0.13 15.32 12.20
CA PHE A 334 0.69 16.54 12.26
C PHE A 334 0.31 17.57 11.19
N THR A 335 -0.98 17.70 10.87
CA THR A 335 -1.44 18.67 9.85
C THR A 335 -1.48 20.11 10.38
N GLU A 336 -1.46 20.24 11.69
CA GLU A 336 -1.38 21.50 12.42
C GLU A 336 -0.38 21.32 13.56
N TRP A 337 0.46 22.32 13.78
CA TRP A 337 1.40 22.33 14.89
C TRP A 337 0.97 23.38 15.91
N ILE A 338 0.99 22.99 17.17
CA ILE A 338 0.97 23.94 18.29
C ILE A 338 2.35 24.55 18.41
N HIS A 339 3.38 23.70 18.31
CA HIS A 339 4.77 24.11 18.18
C HIS A 339 5.48 23.23 17.15
N GLU A 340 6.29 23.88 16.33
CA GLU A 340 7.20 23.27 15.35
C GLU A 340 8.56 23.93 15.53
N ASN A 341 9.58 23.13 15.83
CA ASN A 341 10.94 23.60 16.03
C ASN A 341 11.87 22.87 15.06
N GLU A 342 12.10 23.45 13.87
CA GLU A 342 12.84 22.80 12.78
C GLU A 342 14.32 22.54 13.06
N LYS A 343 15.00 23.37 13.88
CA LYS A 343 16.45 23.24 14.16
C LYS A 343 16.76 23.46 15.62
N TYR A 344 16.35 22.51 16.44
CA TYR A 344 16.59 22.53 17.88
C TYR A 344 17.86 21.74 18.23
N PHE A 345 18.76 22.31 19.03
CA PHE A 345 20.09 21.70 19.30
C PHE A 345 20.19 20.95 20.63
N ARG A 346 19.17 21.06 21.50
CA ARG A 346 19.12 20.29 22.75
C ARG A 346 18.27 19.05 22.55
N ASN A 347 18.40 18.09 23.45
CA ASN A 347 17.61 16.85 23.41
C ASN A 347 16.39 16.90 24.36
N GLN A 348 16.02 18.09 24.82
CA GLN A 348 14.81 18.33 25.58
C GLN A 348 14.30 19.76 25.37
N ILE A 349 12.99 19.93 25.31
CA ILE A 349 12.33 21.23 25.22
C ILE A 349 11.17 21.29 26.22
N GLU A 350 10.98 22.46 26.82
CA GLU A 350 9.87 22.71 27.73
C GLU A 350 8.84 23.62 27.05
N TYR A 351 7.57 23.20 27.08
CA TYR A 351 6.44 24.00 26.65
C TYR A 351 5.59 24.37 27.86
N ALA A 352 5.41 25.67 28.08
CA ALA A 352 4.54 26.22 29.10
C ALA A 352 3.18 26.62 28.51
N ASN A 353 2.16 26.72 29.37
CA ASN A 353 0.82 27.22 29.01
C ASN A 353 0.10 26.41 27.94
N LEU A 354 0.39 25.11 27.85
CA LEU A 354 -0.41 24.19 27.05
C LEU A 354 -1.80 24.05 27.68
N LYS A 355 -2.84 24.14 26.84
CA LYS A 355 -4.23 24.02 27.28
C LYS A 355 -4.55 22.57 27.66
N PRO A 356 -5.60 22.32 28.45
CA PRO A 356 -6.15 20.97 28.58
C PRO A 356 -6.48 20.37 27.21
N GLY A 357 -6.07 19.13 26.97
CA GLY A 357 -6.22 18.48 25.67
C GLY A 357 -5.34 17.25 25.48
N VAL A 358 -5.49 16.61 24.33
CA VAL A 358 -4.64 15.51 23.88
C VAL A 358 -3.60 16.06 22.90
N TYR A 359 -2.36 15.61 23.08
CA TYR A 359 -1.21 16.06 22.32
C TYR A 359 -0.47 14.87 21.73
N PHE A 360 -0.04 15.01 20.50
CA PHE A 360 0.83 14.09 19.78
C PHE A 360 2.16 14.77 19.53
N TRP A 361 3.25 14.04 19.72
CA TRP A 361 4.58 14.57 19.48
C TRP A 361 5.51 13.52 18.90
N ARG A 362 6.45 13.99 18.10
CA ARG A 362 7.52 13.18 17.50
C ARG A 362 8.74 14.06 17.27
N VAL A 363 9.88 13.42 17.08
CA VAL A 363 11.16 14.11 16.84
C VAL A 363 11.89 13.44 15.69
N SER A 364 12.36 14.23 14.73
CA SER A 364 13.31 13.79 13.71
C SER A 364 14.69 14.38 13.99
N SER A 365 15.75 13.63 13.67
CA SER A 365 17.10 14.18 13.67
C SER A 365 17.45 14.80 12.32
N ILE A 366 18.29 15.83 12.35
CA ILE A 366 18.83 16.52 11.18
C ILE A 366 20.35 16.52 11.30
N ASN A 367 21.02 16.01 10.27
CA ASN A 367 22.48 15.97 10.23
C ASN A 367 23.08 17.32 9.77
N ASN A 368 24.40 17.39 9.73
CA ASN A 368 25.15 18.58 9.28
C ASN A 368 24.92 18.96 7.80
N GLU A 369 24.43 18.03 6.97
CA GLU A 369 24.02 18.29 5.58
C GLU A 369 22.60 18.86 5.46
N ASN A 370 21.94 19.12 6.59
CA ASN A 370 20.51 19.46 6.67
C ASN A 370 19.58 18.38 6.10
N LEU A 371 19.98 17.11 6.16
CA LEU A 371 19.12 15.99 5.82
C LEU A 371 18.39 15.53 7.08
N GLU A 372 17.07 15.49 6.99
CA GLU A 372 16.19 15.02 8.05
C GLU A 372 15.97 13.51 7.93
N GLY A 373 16.14 12.80 9.04
CA GLY A 373 15.89 11.38 9.15
C GLY A 373 14.42 11.02 9.33
N ALA A 374 14.18 9.74 9.59
CA ALA A 374 12.86 9.28 9.97
C ALA A 374 12.38 10.00 11.24
N PRO A 375 11.09 10.34 11.34
CA PRO A 375 10.51 10.73 12.62
C PRO A 375 10.60 9.56 13.60
N SER A 376 10.70 9.86 14.89
CA SER A 376 10.47 8.88 15.95
C SER A 376 9.06 8.29 15.88
N ASP A 377 8.81 7.23 16.65
CA ASP A 377 7.45 6.86 16.98
C ASP A 377 6.67 8.09 17.48
N THR A 378 5.41 8.18 17.09
CA THR A 378 4.51 9.23 17.61
C THR A 378 4.09 8.86 19.02
N TRP A 379 4.51 9.65 20.00
CA TRP A 379 4.01 9.52 21.36
C TRP A 379 2.87 10.49 21.61
N GLN A 380 1.97 10.10 22.49
CA GLN A 380 0.82 10.89 22.90
C GLN A 380 0.92 11.21 24.40
N PHE A 381 0.44 12.39 24.82
CA PHE A 381 0.15 12.65 26.22
C PHE A 381 -1.14 13.47 26.35
N GLN A 382 -1.72 13.50 27.54
CA GLN A 382 -2.93 14.27 27.82
C GLN A 382 -2.67 15.26 28.95
N ILE A 383 -3.09 16.50 28.77
CA ILE A 383 -3.20 17.49 29.84
C ILE A 383 -4.66 17.51 30.26
N GLY A 384 -4.95 17.10 31.49
CA GLY A 384 -6.30 17.19 32.07
C GLY A 384 -6.31 18.30 33.10
N GLU A 385 -7.39 19.10 33.18
CA GLU A 385 -7.64 19.92 34.35
C GLU A 385 -7.49 19.03 35.58
N ALA A 386 -6.75 19.49 36.59
CA ALA A 386 -6.84 18.89 37.89
C ALA A 386 -8.31 19.03 38.29
N LEU A 387 -9.11 17.97 38.07
CA LEU A 387 -10.28 17.74 38.88
C LEU A 387 -9.73 17.91 40.28
N VAL A 388 -10.22 18.92 40.98
CA VAL A 388 -9.88 19.13 42.37
C VAL A 388 -9.84 17.74 42.98
N SER A 389 -8.74 17.43 43.66
CA SER A 389 -8.58 16.27 44.52
C SER A 389 -9.61 16.34 45.68
N GLU A 390 -10.87 16.63 45.39
CA GLU A 390 -12.01 16.32 46.22
C GLU A 390 -12.18 14.81 46.11
N MET A 391 -11.39 14.17 46.96
CA MET A 391 -11.46 12.77 47.30
C MET A 391 -10.96 11.85 46.18
N ARG A 392 -9.75 11.34 46.40
CA ARG A 392 -9.53 9.89 46.55
C ARG A 392 -10.71 9.24 47.32
N THR A 393 -11.91 9.21 46.75
CA THR A 393 -12.67 7.99 46.84
C THR A 393 -11.80 7.00 46.09
N VAL A 394 -11.39 5.94 46.78
CA VAL A 394 -10.67 4.86 46.13
C VAL A 394 -11.68 4.21 45.18
N ASP A 395 -11.84 4.81 44.00
CA ASP A 395 -12.58 4.16 42.92
C ASP A 395 -11.72 2.96 42.55
N ASN A 396 -12.21 1.78 42.96
CA ASN A 396 -11.62 0.49 42.62
C ASN A 396 -12.47 -0.22 41.56
N LYS A 397 -13.48 0.47 40.99
CA LYS A 397 -14.38 -0.13 40.03
C LYS A 397 -13.82 0.08 38.63
N PRO A 398 -13.46 -1.00 37.91
CA PRO A 398 -12.98 -0.87 36.55
C PRO A 398 -14.03 -0.23 35.62
N PRO A 399 -13.60 0.55 34.62
CA PRO A 399 -14.51 1.20 33.69
C PRO A 399 -15.26 0.16 32.86
N LYS A 400 -16.56 0.37 32.61
CA LYS A 400 -17.30 -0.53 31.71
C LYS A 400 -16.67 -0.52 30.31
N LEU A 401 -16.42 -1.70 29.73
CA LEU A 401 -15.91 -1.85 28.35
C LEU A 401 -16.79 -2.82 27.54
N GLU A 402 -17.37 -2.31 26.46
CA GLU A 402 -18.18 -3.09 25.53
C GLU A 402 -17.62 -2.97 24.11
N VAL A 403 -17.11 -4.07 23.56
CA VAL A 403 -16.88 -4.21 22.12
C VAL A 403 -18.23 -4.47 21.44
N ASP A 404 -18.67 -3.54 20.59
CA ASP A 404 -19.96 -3.56 19.90
C ASP A 404 -19.90 -4.39 18.61
N LYS A 405 -18.85 -4.18 17.80
CA LYS A 405 -18.68 -4.84 16.52
C LYS A 405 -17.20 -5.04 16.21
N VAL A 406 -16.89 -6.19 15.65
CA VAL A 406 -15.59 -6.54 15.11
C VAL A 406 -15.80 -6.97 13.67
N SER A 407 -15.17 -6.28 12.73
CA SER A 407 -15.31 -6.56 11.30
C SER A 407 -13.94 -6.85 10.71
N VAL A 408 -13.82 -7.98 10.00
CA VAL A 408 -12.60 -8.38 9.29
C VAL A 408 -12.83 -8.15 7.80
N HIS A 409 -11.89 -7.48 7.15
CA HIS A 409 -11.89 -7.24 5.70
C HIS A 409 -10.47 -7.49 5.17
N GLY A 410 -10.23 -8.66 4.58
CA GLY A 410 -8.87 -9.13 4.31
C GLY A 410 -8.06 -9.18 5.61
N PHE A 411 -6.92 -8.50 5.63
CA PHE A 411 -6.05 -8.41 6.81
C PHE A 411 -6.40 -7.23 7.73
N ILE A 412 -7.43 -6.45 7.42
CA ILE A 412 -7.85 -5.31 8.25
C ILE A 412 -8.90 -5.75 9.26
N VAL A 413 -8.70 -5.38 10.51
CA VAL A 413 -9.66 -5.55 11.59
C VAL A 413 -10.12 -4.19 12.10
N ILE A 414 -11.44 -3.99 12.08
CA ILE A 414 -12.09 -2.79 12.62
C ILE A 414 -12.84 -3.19 13.89
N ILE A 415 -12.49 -2.56 15.01
CA ILE A 415 -13.11 -2.75 16.32
C ILE A 415 -13.80 -1.47 16.73
N THR A 416 -15.10 -1.54 16.93
CA THR A 416 -15.89 -0.46 17.51
C THR A 416 -16.48 -0.89 18.84
N GLY A 417 -16.60 0.05 19.76
CA GLY A 417 -17.19 -0.23 21.06
C GLY A 417 -17.48 1.02 21.87
N ARG A 418 -17.76 0.82 23.15
CA ARG A 418 -18.07 1.86 24.13
C ARG A 418 -17.35 1.62 25.44
N THR A 419 -16.97 2.71 26.08
CA THR A 419 -16.45 2.74 27.45
C THR A 419 -17.00 3.95 28.21
N GLU A 420 -16.61 4.10 29.47
CA GLU A 420 -16.87 5.31 30.25
C GLU A 420 -16.18 6.54 29.64
N LYS A 421 -16.84 7.70 29.68
CA LYS A 421 -16.38 8.93 28.99
C LYS A 421 -15.00 9.42 29.42
N THR A 422 -14.62 9.12 30.65
CA THR A 422 -13.33 9.51 31.25
C THR A 422 -12.28 8.42 31.14
N ALA A 423 -12.64 7.23 30.67
CA ALA A 423 -11.71 6.14 30.42
C ALA A 423 -11.01 6.32 29.07
N THR A 424 -9.87 5.68 28.92
CA THR A 424 -9.12 5.57 27.67
C THR A 424 -9.15 4.12 27.20
N VAL A 425 -9.20 3.87 25.90
CA VAL A 425 -9.19 2.51 25.33
C VAL A 425 -7.90 2.27 24.56
N GLN A 426 -7.27 1.14 24.78
CA GLN A 426 -6.15 0.61 24.00
C GLN A 426 -6.55 -0.71 23.34
N VAL A 427 -6.03 -0.98 22.16
CA VAL A 427 -6.17 -2.24 21.42
C VAL A 427 -4.76 -2.69 21.06
N ASP A 428 -4.32 -3.84 21.60
CA ASP A 428 -2.95 -4.37 21.47
C ASP A 428 -1.83 -3.34 21.74
N GLY A 429 -2.10 -2.39 22.66
CA GLY A 429 -1.17 -1.34 23.06
C GLY A 429 -1.36 0.00 22.35
N GLU A 430 -2.12 0.06 21.27
CA GLU A 430 -2.43 1.30 20.55
C GLU A 430 -3.73 1.93 21.06
N ARG A 431 -3.77 3.24 21.36
CA ARG A 431 -5.01 3.89 21.81
C ARG A 431 -6.03 3.98 20.68
N ALA A 432 -7.27 3.56 20.97
CA ALA A 432 -8.41 3.76 20.09
C ALA A 432 -8.89 5.22 20.14
N ILE A 433 -9.40 5.71 19.01
CA ILE A 433 -10.00 7.05 18.94
C ILE A 433 -11.32 7.01 19.68
N MET A 434 -11.51 7.92 20.63
CA MET A 434 -12.73 8.03 21.43
C MET A 434 -13.50 9.31 21.15
N ASP A 435 -14.82 9.17 21.05
CA ASP A 435 -15.76 10.26 21.22
C ASP A 435 -16.02 10.43 22.73
N LEU A 436 -15.50 11.51 23.30
CA LEU A 436 -15.57 11.78 24.74
C LEU A 436 -16.97 12.21 25.20
N GLU A 437 -17.87 12.61 24.30
CA GLU A 437 -19.25 12.93 24.66
C GLU A 437 -20.09 11.65 24.78
N THR A 438 -19.84 10.66 23.92
CA THR A 438 -20.64 9.43 23.85
C THR A 438 -19.96 8.21 24.47
N GLY A 439 -18.65 8.26 24.73
CA GLY A 439 -17.84 7.13 25.20
C GLY A 439 -17.57 6.07 24.12
N LYS A 440 -17.93 6.33 22.86
CA LYS A 440 -17.68 5.40 21.74
C LYS A 440 -16.21 5.41 21.35
N PHE A 441 -15.67 4.25 21.00
CA PHE A 441 -14.36 4.13 20.41
C PHE A 441 -14.39 3.41 19.06
N ASN A 442 -13.43 3.76 18.21
CA ASN A 442 -13.14 3.05 16.97
C ASN A 442 -11.63 2.81 16.87
N PHE A 443 -11.26 1.62 16.43
CA PHE A 443 -9.89 1.22 16.20
C PHE A 443 -9.81 0.40 14.91
N THR A 444 -8.85 0.73 14.05
CA THR A 444 -8.54 -0.01 12.84
C THR A 444 -7.11 -0.51 12.95
N ALA A 445 -6.89 -1.80 12.76
CA ALA A 445 -5.55 -2.36 12.64
C ALA A 445 -5.42 -3.22 11.40
N SER A 446 -4.22 -3.20 10.82
CA SER A 446 -3.77 -4.25 9.93
C SER A 446 -3.22 -5.40 10.76
N MET A 447 -3.45 -6.63 10.31
CA MET A 447 -3.03 -7.84 10.99
C MET A 447 -2.05 -8.63 10.13
N ASP A 448 -1.00 -9.12 10.76
CA ASP A 448 0.04 -9.87 10.06
C ASP A 448 -0.30 -11.37 10.01
N GLY A 449 -0.43 -11.92 8.81
CA GLY A 449 -0.61 -13.35 8.62
C GLY A 449 -2.03 -13.87 8.83
N GLN A 450 -2.28 -15.09 8.33
CA GLN A 450 -3.58 -15.77 8.40
C GLN A 450 -3.76 -16.51 9.73
N GLY A 451 -5.01 -16.77 10.09
CA GLY A 451 -5.38 -17.58 11.24
C GLY A 451 -6.09 -16.80 12.35
N ILE A 452 -6.16 -17.41 13.52
CA ILE A 452 -6.85 -16.84 14.67
C ILE A 452 -5.91 -15.89 15.39
N HIS A 453 -6.24 -14.61 15.37
CA HIS A 453 -5.57 -13.54 16.11
C HIS A 453 -6.36 -13.22 17.38
N LYS A 454 -5.64 -13.01 18.48
CA LYS A 454 -6.19 -12.61 19.77
C LYS A 454 -5.86 -11.15 20.03
N ILE A 455 -6.88 -10.31 19.97
CA ILE A 455 -6.77 -8.87 20.14
C ILE A 455 -7.20 -8.49 21.55
N HIS A 456 -6.35 -7.73 22.24
CA HIS A 456 -6.57 -7.31 23.62
C HIS A 456 -7.07 -5.86 23.66
N VAL A 457 -8.33 -5.68 24.02
CA VAL A 457 -8.92 -4.36 24.24
C VAL A 457 -8.88 -4.04 25.73
N VAL A 458 -8.25 -2.93 26.11
CA VAL A 458 -8.06 -2.51 27.50
C VAL A 458 -8.63 -1.11 27.70
N ALA A 459 -9.63 -0.97 28.57
CA ALA A 459 -10.11 0.32 29.02
C ALA A 459 -9.45 0.67 30.36
N THR A 460 -8.94 1.89 30.52
CA THR A 460 -8.34 2.39 31.77
C THR A 460 -8.99 3.70 32.19
N ASP A 461 -9.52 3.77 33.40
CA ASP A 461 -10.16 4.98 33.95
C ASP A 461 -9.13 6.01 34.49
N PRO A 462 -9.55 7.18 34.99
CA PRO A 462 -8.64 8.13 35.63
C PRO A 462 -7.97 7.64 36.92
N ALA A 463 -8.61 6.73 37.66
CA ALA A 463 -8.08 6.15 38.90
C ALA A 463 -7.05 5.03 38.64
N GLY A 464 -6.90 4.60 37.39
CA GLY A 464 -5.97 3.55 36.96
C GLY A 464 -6.60 2.16 36.93
N ASN A 465 -7.90 2.01 37.20
CA ASN A 465 -8.55 0.71 37.10
C ASN A 465 -8.69 0.30 35.64
N ARG A 466 -8.52 -1.00 35.38
CA ARG A 466 -8.47 -1.56 34.03
C ARG A 466 -9.54 -2.62 33.80
N THR A 467 -10.18 -2.55 32.65
CA THR A 467 -11.04 -3.61 32.12
C THR A 467 -10.40 -4.20 30.87
N HIS A 468 -10.18 -5.51 30.89
CA HIS A 468 -9.59 -6.25 29.78
C HIS A 468 -10.67 -7.04 29.04
N LYS A 469 -10.64 -7.01 27.71
CA LYS A 469 -11.50 -7.83 26.86
C LYS A 469 -10.67 -8.41 25.72
N GLU A 470 -10.64 -9.73 25.63
CA GLU A 470 -10.03 -10.45 24.51
C GLU A 470 -11.08 -10.64 23.42
N VAL A 471 -10.68 -10.37 22.18
CA VAL A 471 -11.47 -10.63 20.98
C VAL A 471 -10.66 -11.55 20.08
N SER A 472 -11.24 -12.69 19.71
CA SER A 472 -10.63 -13.56 18.70
C SER A 472 -11.19 -13.21 17.32
N VAL A 473 -10.31 -12.96 16.37
CA VAL A 473 -10.66 -12.75 14.95
C VAL A 473 -9.97 -13.81 14.11
N ASN A 474 -10.68 -14.35 13.12
CA ASN A 474 -10.10 -15.31 12.20
C ASN A 474 -9.89 -14.63 10.85
N ILE A 475 -8.63 -14.52 10.46
CA ILE A 475 -8.22 -13.93 9.19
C ILE A 475 -8.04 -15.06 8.20
N LYS A 476 -8.85 -15.02 7.15
CA LYS A 476 -8.84 -15.98 6.05
C LYS A 476 -8.37 -15.26 4.79
N GLU A 477 -7.85 -16.06 3.87
CA GLU A 477 -7.44 -15.60 2.52
C GLU A 477 -8.59 -14.93 1.78
#